data_AF-A0A7L2INY6-F1
#
_entry.id   AF-A0A7L2INY6-F1
#
_cell.length_a   1.000
_cell.length_b   1.000
_cell.length_c   1.000
_cell.angle_alpha   90.00
_cell.angle_beta   90.00
_cell.angle_gamma   90.00
#
_symmetry.space_group_name_H-M   'P 1'
#
loop_
_entity.id
_entity.type
_entity.pdbx_description
1 polymer ?
#
loop_
_entity_poly.entity_id
_entity_poly.type
_entity_poly.pdbx_seq_one_letter_code
_entity_poly.pdbx_strand_id
1 'polypeptide(L)'
;VKDVNEAYAGDICALFGIDCASGDTFTDKTSTDISMESIHIPDPVISVAMKPSNKNDFDKFSKGLSRFTREDPTFRIHFDDESKETIVSGMGELHLEIYAQ
;
A
#
# COMPACT_ATOMS: atom_id res chain seq x y z
N VAL A 1 -6.31 6.25 -19.39
CA VAL A 1 -7.40 5.29 -19.07
C VAL A 1 -8.55 5.63 -20.00
N LYS A 2 -9.14 4.64 -20.67
CA LYS A 2 -10.29 4.88 -21.54
C LYS A 2 -11.54 4.71 -20.69
N ASP A 3 -12.39 5.72 -20.67
CA ASP A 3 -13.64 5.63 -19.91
C ASP A 3 -14.55 4.60 -20.57
N VAL A 4 -14.97 3.62 -19.78
CA VAL A 4 -15.88 2.54 -20.18
C VAL A 4 -17.07 2.55 -19.22
N ASN A 5 -18.27 2.38 -19.77
CA ASN A 5 -19.50 2.42 -18.97
C ASN A 5 -19.84 1.08 -18.29
N GLU A 6 -19.28 -0.01 -18.81
CA GLU A 6 -19.52 -1.37 -18.35
C GLU A 6 -18.24 -2.21 -18.47
N ALA A 7 -18.12 -3.19 -17.59
CA ALA A 7 -17.06 -4.20 -17.59
C ALA A 7 -17.71 -5.58 -17.43
N TYR A 8 -17.19 -6.58 -18.12
CA TYR A 8 -17.69 -7.95 -18.10
C TYR A 8 -16.79 -8.86 -17.27
N ALA A 9 -17.28 -10.05 -16.94
CA ALA A 9 -16.50 -11.03 -16.20
C ALA A 9 -15.21 -11.40 -16.95
N GLY A 10 -14.07 -11.28 -16.25
CA GLY A 10 -12.73 -11.52 -16.82
C GLY A 10 -12.00 -10.25 -17.27
N ASP A 11 -12.66 -9.10 -17.28
CA ASP A 11 -12.03 -7.83 -17.62
C ASP A 11 -11.20 -7.28 -16.45
N ILE A 12 -10.06 -6.67 -16.78
CA ILE A 12 -9.27 -5.86 -15.84
C ILE A 12 -9.75 -4.41 -15.97
N CYS A 13 -10.41 -3.90 -14.94
CA CYS A 13 -10.92 -2.53 -14.89
C CYS A 13 -10.38 -1.77 -13.68
N ALA A 14 -10.46 -0.44 -13.74
CA ALA A 14 -10.11 0.44 -12.63
C ALA A 14 -11.37 1.13 -12.12
N LEU A 15 -11.50 1.22 -10.79
CA LEU A 15 -12.62 1.87 -10.12
C LEU A 15 -12.16 3.23 -9.56
N PHE A 16 -13.02 4.24 -9.64
CA PHE A 16 -12.74 5.58 -9.10
C PHE A 16 -13.65 5.89 -7.91
N GLY A 17 -13.10 6.54 -6.89
CA GLY A 17 -13.85 7.03 -5.73
C GLY A 17 -14.18 5.98 -4.67
N ILE A 18 -13.55 4.80 -4.73
CA ILE A 18 -13.70 3.74 -3.74
C ILE A 18 -12.46 3.69 -2.86
N ASP A 19 -12.69 3.57 -1.55
CA ASP A 19 -11.63 3.36 -0.58
C ASP A 19 -11.43 1.86 -0.37
N CYS A 20 -10.33 1.32 -0.89
CA CYS A 20 -10.00 -0.10 -0.80
C CYS A 20 -8.51 -0.35 -0.61
N ALA A 21 -8.18 -1.55 -0.16
CA ALA A 21 -6.83 -2.08 -0.05
C ALA A 21 -6.61 -3.22 -1.06
N SER A 22 -5.35 -3.53 -1.32
CA SER A 22 -4.97 -4.67 -2.13
C SER A 22 -5.46 -5.98 -1.52
N GLY A 23 -6.30 -6.72 -2.25
CA GLY A 23 -6.90 -7.99 -1.79
C GLY A 23 -8.40 -7.90 -1.45
N ASP A 24 -8.99 -6.71 -1.43
CA ASP A 24 -10.42 -6.55 -1.19
C ASP A 24 -11.27 -7.13 -2.34
N THR A 25 -12.36 -7.81 -1.99
CA THR A 25 -13.30 -8.39 -2.95
C THR A 25 -14.64 -7.64 -2.89
N PHE A 26 -15.12 -7.15 -4.03
CA PHE A 26 -16.43 -6.50 -4.15
C PHE A 26 -17.45 -7.47 -4.76
N THR A 27 -18.57 -7.67 -4.06
CA THR A 27 -19.65 -8.56 -4.48
C THR A 27 -21.00 -7.82 -4.52
N ASP A 28 -22.03 -8.53 -4.98
CA ASP A 28 -23.39 -8.04 -4.86
C ASP A 28 -23.88 -8.04 -3.40
N LYS A 29 -24.95 -7.30 -3.10
CA LYS A 29 -25.48 -7.19 -1.73
C LYS A 29 -26.06 -8.51 -1.19
N THR A 30 -26.27 -9.49 -2.06
CA THR A 30 -26.91 -10.77 -1.74
C THR A 30 -25.90 -11.81 -1.29
N SER A 31 -24.64 -11.70 -1.74
CA SER A 31 -23.57 -12.65 -1.46
C SER A 31 -22.44 -11.95 -0.69
N THR A 32 -22.67 -11.68 0.60
CA THR A 32 -21.72 -10.90 1.43
C THR A 32 -20.56 -11.72 1.99
N ASP A 33 -20.68 -13.05 2.01
CA ASP A 33 -19.74 -13.93 2.71
C ASP A 33 -18.79 -14.64 1.74
N ILE A 34 -18.25 -13.89 0.78
CA ILE A 34 -17.30 -14.40 -0.22
C ILE A 34 -16.01 -13.58 -0.14
N SER A 35 -14.92 -14.26 0.19
CA SER A 35 -13.56 -13.72 0.15
C SER A 35 -12.74 -14.52 -0.85
N MET A 36 -11.91 -13.83 -1.64
CA MET A 36 -10.90 -14.50 -2.47
C MET A 36 -9.72 -14.98 -1.62
N GLU A 37 -8.90 -15.85 -2.19
CA GLU A 37 -7.66 -16.31 -1.55
C GLU A 37 -6.71 -15.14 -1.33
N SER A 38 -6.07 -15.12 -0.16
CA SER A 38 -5.10 -14.08 0.19
C SER A 38 -3.84 -14.21 -0.67
N ILE A 39 -3.25 -13.07 -0.99
CA ILE A 39 -1.98 -13.00 -1.70
C ILE A 39 -0.88 -13.41 -0.72
N HIS A 40 0.02 -14.30 -1.15
CA HIS A 40 1.21 -14.61 -0.37
C HIS A 40 2.19 -13.43 -0.40
N ILE A 41 2.41 -12.82 0.76
CA ILE A 41 3.33 -11.70 0.94
C ILE A 41 4.65 -12.23 1.51
N PRO A 42 5.76 -12.18 0.76
CA PRO A 42 7.06 -12.59 1.27
C PRO A 42 7.58 -11.63 2.35
N ASP A 43 8.52 -12.10 3.16
CA ASP A 43 9.18 -11.25 4.16
C ASP A 43 10.13 -10.24 3.49
N PRO A 44 10.14 -8.98 3.98
CA PRO A 44 11.04 -7.95 3.46
C PRO A 44 12.50 -8.32 3.72
N VAL A 45 13.37 -8.01 2.77
CA VAL A 45 14.79 -8.38 2.80
C VAL A 45 15.72 -7.23 3.18
N ILE A 46 15.23 -5.99 3.10
CA ILE A 46 15.99 -4.79 3.44
C ILE A 46 15.16 -3.86 4.32
N SER A 47 15.83 -3.16 5.24
CA SER A 47 15.25 -2.15 6.11
C SER A 47 16.10 -0.89 6.08
N VAL A 48 15.47 0.26 5.98
CA VAL A 48 16.12 1.58 5.90
C VAL A 48 15.41 2.55 6.84
N ALA A 49 16.18 3.35 7.57
CA ALA A 49 15.64 4.45 8.35
C ALA A 49 15.31 5.63 7.42
N MET A 50 14.04 6.06 7.41
CA MET A 50 13.59 7.24 6.68
C MET A 50 13.22 8.36 7.65
N LYS A 51 13.58 9.59 7.28
CA LYS A 51 13.19 10.79 8.02
C LYS A 51 12.83 11.92 7.05
N PRO A 52 11.80 12.73 7.35
CA PRO A 52 11.49 13.89 6.55
C PRO A 52 12.62 14.91 6.65
N SER A 53 13.00 15.53 5.54
CA SER A 53 14.06 16.56 5.52
C SER A 53 13.68 17.79 6.36
N ASN A 54 12.39 18.09 6.47
CA ASN A 54 11.86 19.19 7.26
C ASN A 54 10.81 18.69 8.27
N LYS A 55 10.91 19.14 9.53
CA LYS A 55 9.96 18.76 10.59
C LYS A 55 8.53 19.21 10.31
N ASN A 56 8.37 20.29 9.54
CA ASN A 56 7.04 20.82 9.19
C ASN A 56 6.26 19.90 8.23
N ASP A 57 6.93 18.98 7.53
CA ASP A 57 6.29 18.05 6.59
C ASP A 57 5.97 16.68 7.21
N PHE A 58 6.14 16.53 8.54
CA PHE A 58 5.90 15.26 9.23
C PHE A 58 4.46 14.72 9.04
N ASP A 59 3.45 15.59 9.07
CA ASP A 59 2.05 15.18 8.85
C ASP A 59 1.81 14.67 7.43
N LYS A 60 2.40 15.30 6.42
CA LYS A 60 2.33 14.84 5.03
C LYS A 60 3.09 13.53 4.83
N PHE A 61 4.26 13.41 5.46
CA PHE A 61 5.06 12.20 5.44
C PHE A 61 4.29 11.01 6.02
N SER A 62 3.71 11.17 7.22
CA SER A 62 2.91 10.12 7.86
C SER A 62 1.70 9.71 7.01
N LYS A 63 0.99 10.67 6.41
CA LYS A 63 -0.13 10.40 5.50
C LYS A 63 0.29 9.65 4.23
N GLY A 64 1.41 10.03 3.63
CA GLY A 64 1.96 9.36 2.45
C GLY A 64 2.34 7.91 2.74
N LEU A 65 3.04 7.69 3.85
CA LEU A 65 3.43 6.36 4.33
C LEU A 65 2.22 5.45 4.57
N SER A 66 1.19 5.93 5.26
CA SER A 66 -0.03 5.14 5.49
C SER A 66 -0.74 4.76 4.18
N ARG A 67 -0.67 5.62 3.16
CA ARG A 67 -1.22 5.33 1.84
C ARG A 67 -0.41 4.23 1.13
N PHE A 68 0.92 4.30 1.16
CA PHE A 68 1.78 3.29 0.54
C PHE A 68 1.60 1.91 1.18
N THR A 69 1.50 1.82 2.50
CA THR A 69 1.23 0.54 3.19
C THR A 69 -0.11 -0.08 2.80
N ARG A 70 -1.10 0.73 2.40
CA ARG A 70 -2.41 0.23 1.97
C ARG A 70 -2.41 -0.24 0.51
N GLU A 71 -1.62 0.42 -0.33
CA GLU A 71 -1.47 0.09 -1.75
C GLU A 71 -0.56 -1.15 -1.93
N ASP A 72 0.52 -1.26 -1.16
CA ASP A 72 1.51 -2.33 -1.26
C ASP A 72 1.74 -3.03 0.10
N PRO A 73 1.27 -4.29 0.27
CA PRO A 73 1.45 -5.03 1.51
C PRO A 73 2.89 -5.51 1.76
N THR A 74 3.78 -5.42 0.75
CA THR A 74 5.21 -5.71 0.91
C THR A 74 5.97 -4.55 1.55
N PHE A 75 5.38 -3.35 1.56
CA PHE A 75 5.95 -2.15 2.16
C PHE A 75 5.53 -2.03 3.62
N ARG A 76 6.41 -2.46 4.53
CA ARG A 76 6.17 -2.45 5.97
C ARG A 76 6.85 -1.27 6.64
N ILE A 77 6.16 -0.66 7.60
CA ILE A 77 6.67 0.50 8.34
C ILE A 77 6.55 0.19 9.83
N HIS A 78 7.60 0.48 10.58
CA HIS A 78 7.57 0.45 12.03
C HIS A 78 8.33 1.64 12.60
N PHE A 79 7.90 2.10 13.77
CA PHE A 79 8.63 3.12 14.53
C PHE A 79 9.49 2.40 15.57
N ASP A 80 10.78 2.69 15.58
CA ASP A 80 11.70 2.17 16.59
C ASP A 80 11.81 3.17 17.74
N ASP A 81 11.38 2.74 18.93
CA ASP A 81 11.38 3.57 20.15
C ASP A 81 12.78 3.82 20.70
N GLU A 82 13.77 2.97 20.41
CA GLU A 82 15.15 3.15 20.87
C GLU A 82 15.89 4.22 20.06
N SER A 83 15.87 4.10 18.73
CA SER A 83 16.50 5.10 17.83
C SER A 83 15.65 6.35 17.62
N LYS A 84 14.33 6.27 17.90
CA LYS A 84 13.32 7.29 17.56
C LYS A 84 13.25 7.57 16.06
N GLU A 85 13.49 6.56 15.24
CA GLU A 85 13.45 6.65 13.78
C GLU A 85 12.30 5.81 13.21
N THR A 86 11.79 6.24 12.05
CA THR A 86 10.83 5.46 11.27
C THR A 86 11.61 4.52 10.36
N ILE A 87 11.46 3.23 10.58
CA ILE A 87 12.10 2.19 9.77
C ILE A 87 11.11 1.67 8.74
N VAL A 88 11.56 1.65 7.49
CA VAL A 88 10.80 1.16 6.35
C VAL A 88 11.47 -0.09 5.83
N SER A 89 10.69 -1.14 5.62
CA SER A 89 11.15 -2.46 5.15
C SER A 89 10.47 -2.82 3.83
N GLY A 90 11.23 -3.40 2.91
CA GLY A 90 10.72 -3.78 1.59
C GLY A 90 11.53 -4.88 0.91
N MET A 91 11.21 -5.12 -0.35
CA MET A 91 11.75 -6.25 -1.14
C MET A 91 13.14 -6.01 -1.76
N GLY A 92 13.68 -4.79 -1.71
CA GLY A 92 15.00 -4.50 -2.26
C GLY A 92 15.37 -3.02 -2.21
N GLU A 93 16.62 -2.70 -2.51
CA GLU A 93 17.14 -1.34 -2.50
C GLU A 93 16.41 -0.44 -3.50
N LEU A 94 16.31 -0.87 -4.76
CA LEU A 94 15.59 -0.14 -5.82
C LEU A 94 14.12 0.10 -5.47
N HIS A 95 13.49 -0.84 -4.78
CA HIS A 95 12.10 -0.71 -4.33
C HIS A 95 11.95 0.50 -3.40
N LEU A 96 12.81 0.58 -2.38
CA LEU A 96 12.78 1.66 -1.41
C LEU A 96 13.29 2.98 -1.99
N GLU A 97 14.22 2.94 -2.94
CA GLU A 97 14.71 4.14 -3.63
C GLU A 97 13.59 4.84 -4.40
N ILE A 98 12.74 4.09 -5.11
CA ILE A 98 11.60 4.66 -5.85
C ILE A 98 10.57 5.30 -4.92
N TYR A 99 10.33 4.71 -3.75
CA TYR A 99 9.43 5.32 -2.74
C TYR A 99 10.01 6.57 -2.07
N ALA A 100 11.34 6.72 -2.06
CA ALA A 100 12.03 7.83 -1.42
C ALA A 100 12.26 9.04 -2.36
N GLN A 101 12.04 8.89 -3.67
CA GLN A 101 12.06 9.97 -4.67
C GLN A 101 10.84 10.89 -4.56
#